data_AF-A0A519UHH9-F1
#
_entry.id   AF-A0A519UHH9-F1
#
_cell.length_a   1.000
_cell.length_b   1.000
_cell.length_c   1.000
_cell.angle_alpha   90.00
_cell.angle_beta   90.00
_cell.angle_gamma   90.00
#
_symmetry.space_group_name_H-M   'P 1'
#
loop_
_entity.id
_entity.type
_entity.pdbx_description
1 polymer ?
#
loop_
_entity_poly.entity_id
_entity_poly.type
_entity_poly.pdbx_seq_one_letter_code
_entity_poly.pdbx_strand_id
1 'polypeptide(L)'
;PFEEAVQRALMARGYVVRPQVGSQGFYLDLAVVDPDQPGRYVLGIECDGAMYHSARSARDRDRLRQQVLEAVGWRLHRIWSTDWFRNPAAEADRAVAAIEAARRLAALDQPEELEVIAEAAPPTGLAREEPAAPGTTSAAAPYQVAQLPPTIGQRELHQHPVGRLAAWVTEVVAVESPVHSEEVTRRLAMAAGAAQVGSRIRASVAEAIQLAGKIGSIRGQGEFLWTPTMPATAAPVRDRSALPLVSRKLAFVAPEEIAAAVRAVVRSSFTLPRKATPLPAARLLGFVRPSEEQRQLFVAAVDKLLAEGALTEKGGVLIIL
;
A
#
# COMPACT_ATOMS: atom_id res chain seq x y z
N PRO A 1 23.14 -13.30 -25.97
CA PRO A 1 24.49 -13.89 -25.86
C PRO A 1 25.04 -13.96 -24.43
N PHE A 2 25.03 -12.85 -23.68
CA PHE A 2 25.51 -12.80 -22.29
C PHE A 2 24.42 -13.20 -21.29
N GLU A 3 23.23 -12.60 -21.39
CA GLU A 3 22.08 -12.87 -20.53
C GLU A 3 21.64 -14.33 -20.61
N GLU A 4 21.65 -14.91 -21.83
CA GLU A 4 21.37 -16.33 -22.07
C GLU A 4 22.44 -17.25 -21.47
N ALA A 5 23.71 -16.81 -21.37
CA ALA A 5 24.76 -17.58 -20.74
C ALA A 5 24.58 -17.61 -19.21
N VAL A 6 24.24 -16.47 -18.62
CA VAL A 6 23.87 -16.36 -17.20
C VAL A 6 22.65 -17.23 -16.90
N GLN A 7 21.60 -17.12 -17.72
CA GLN A 7 20.38 -17.91 -17.57
C GLN A 7 20.68 -19.42 -17.59
N ARG A 8 21.43 -19.91 -18.58
CA ARG A 8 21.80 -21.33 -18.69
C ARG A 8 22.61 -21.80 -17.49
N ALA A 9 23.54 -21.00 -16.99
CA ALA A 9 24.38 -21.34 -15.85
C ALA A 9 23.58 -21.50 -14.54
N LEU A 10 22.53 -20.69 -14.36
CA LEU A 10 21.63 -20.79 -13.20
C LEU A 10 20.63 -21.96 -13.35
N MET A 11 20.12 -22.19 -14.57
CA MET A 11 19.25 -23.33 -14.86
C MET A 11 19.98 -24.67 -14.66
N ALA A 12 21.24 -24.76 -15.05
CA ALA A 12 22.07 -25.95 -14.82
C ALA A 12 22.28 -26.26 -13.33
N ARG A 13 22.12 -25.26 -12.45
CA ARG A 13 22.19 -25.38 -10.99
C ARG A 13 20.82 -25.62 -10.34
N GLY A 14 19.76 -25.82 -11.15
CA GLY A 14 18.43 -26.20 -10.68
C GLY A 14 17.43 -25.05 -10.46
N TYR A 15 17.80 -23.80 -10.78
CA TYR A 15 16.90 -22.66 -10.63
C TYR A 15 16.03 -22.43 -11.87
N VAL A 16 14.77 -22.04 -11.66
CA VAL A 16 13.87 -21.63 -12.75
C VAL A 16 14.03 -20.14 -12.98
N VAL A 17 14.51 -19.75 -14.16
CA VAL A 17 14.81 -18.35 -14.51
C VAL A 17 13.97 -17.89 -15.70
N ARG A 18 13.29 -16.75 -15.55
CA ARG A 18 12.47 -16.12 -16.59
C ARG A 18 13.15 -14.86 -17.13
N PRO A 19 13.37 -14.73 -18.46
CA PRO A 19 13.92 -13.52 -19.03
C PRO A 19 12.87 -12.42 -19.17
N GLN A 20 13.31 -11.16 -19.22
CA GLN A 20 12.51 -9.99 -19.59
C GLN A 20 11.20 -9.80 -18.78
N VAL A 21 11.29 -9.94 -17.45
CA VAL A 21 10.14 -9.79 -16.55
C VAL A 21 9.94 -8.32 -16.18
N GLY A 22 8.77 -7.73 -16.49
CA GLY A 22 8.46 -6.33 -16.19
C GLY A 22 7.34 -5.74 -17.05
N SER A 23 7.15 -4.42 -16.99
CA SER A 23 6.17 -3.69 -17.82
C SER A 23 6.67 -2.30 -18.25
N GLN A 24 6.21 -1.83 -19.42
CA GLN A 24 6.47 -0.51 -20.04
C GLN A 24 7.85 0.12 -19.72
N GLY A 25 8.91 -0.35 -20.38
CA GLY A 25 10.24 0.29 -20.35
C GLY A 25 11.13 -0.05 -19.14
N PHE A 26 10.60 -0.79 -18.15
CA PHE A 26 11.34 -1.27 -16.98
C PHE A 26 11.32 -2.80 -16.92
N TYR A 27 12.04 -3.43 -17.85
CA TYR A 27 12.21 -4.89 -17.90
C TYR A 27 13.44 -5.29 -17.12
N LEU A 28 13.30 -6.25 -16.23
CA LEU A 28 14.41 -6.93 -15.61
C LEU A 28 14.99 -7.97 -16.58
N ASP A 29 16.32 -8.08 -16.65
CA ASP A 29 16.96 -8.94 -17.63
C ASP A 29 16.63 -10.42 -17.37
N LEU A 30 16.75 -10.84 -16.11
CA LEU A 30 16.40 -12.19 -15.66
C LEU A 30 15.75 -12.15 -14.28
N ALA A 31 14.70 -12.95 -14.04
CA ALA A 31 14.06 -13.12 -12.74
C ALA A 31 14.08 -14.59 -12.31
N VAL A 32 14.48 -14.85 -11.07
CA VAL A 32 14.51 -16.19 -10.48
C VAL A 32 13.18 -16.47 -9.80
N VAL A 33 12.49 -17.52 -10.22
CA VAL A 33 11.17 -17.92 -9.70
C VAL A 33 11.33 -18.56 -8.31
N ASP A 34 10.39 -18.27 -7.43
CA ASP A 34 10.30 -18.92 -6.12
C ASP A 34 9.67 -20.31 -6.26
N PRO A 35 10.41 -21.41 -5.96
CA PRO A 35 9.85 -22.74 -6.02
C PRO A 35 8.81 -23.00 -4.93
N ASP A 36 8.90 -22.30 -3.80
CA ASP A 36 8.03 -22.48 -2.64
C ASP A 36 6.72 -21.67 -2.79
N GLN A 37 6.71 -20.66 -3.67
CA GLN A 37 5.56 -19.78 -3.95
C GLN A 37 5.36 -19.57 -5.47
N PRO A 38 4.57 -20.44 -6.14
CA PRO A 38 4.29 -20.31 -7.56
C PRO A 38 3.68 -18.95 -7.92
N GLY A 39 4.33 -18.20 -8.82
CA GLY A 39 3.91 -16.86 -9.23
C GLY A 39 4.68 -15.70 -8.58
N ARG A 40 5.58 -16.00 -7.64
CA ARG A 40 6.53 -15.04 -7.03
C ARG A 40 7.94 -15.20 -7.61
N TYR A 41 8.71 -14.13 -7.55
CA TYR A 41 10.14 -14.12 -7.87
C TYR A 41 10.97 -13.85 -6.60
N VAL A 42 12.05 -14.59 -6.44
CA VAL A 42 12.97 -14.52 -5.29
C VAL A 42 13.94 -13.35 -5.46
N LEU A 43 14.50 -13.24 -6.66
CA LEU A 43 15.58 -12.32 -6.96
C LEU A 43 15.49 -11.89 -8.42
N GLY A 44 15.72 -10.61 -8.67
CA GLY A 44 15.98 -10.10 -9.99
C GLY A 44 17.47 -9.97 -10.29
N ILE A 45 17.88 -10.32 -11.51
CA ILE A 45 19.26 -10.24 -11.96
C ILE A 45 19.34 -9.21 -13.08
N GLU A 46 20.22 -8.24 -12.89
CA GLU A 46 20.57 -7.26 -13.92
C GLU A 46 21.90 -7.63 -14.56
N CYS A 47 21.88 -7.71 -15.89
CA CYS A 47 23.02 -7.96 -16.74
C CYS A 47 23.36 -6.65 -17.46
N ASP A 48 24.59 -6.16 -17.36
CA ASP A 48 25.06 -5.04 -18.18
C ASP A 48 25.24 -5.50 -19.65
N GLY A 49 24.12 -5.59 -20.38
CA GLY A 49 24.12 -5.89 -21.80
C GLY A 49 24.95 -4.87 -22.60
N ALA A 50 25.69 -5.35 -23.62
CA ALA A 50 26.67 -4.61 -24.41
C ALA A 50 26.10 -3.55 -25.39
N MET A 51 25.08 -2.80 -24.99
CA MET A 51 24.55 -1.62 -25.71
C MET A 51 24.60 -0.34 -24.85
N TYR A 52 25.55 -0.27 -23.91
CA TYR A 52 25.64 0.79 -22.90
C TYR A 52 26.77 1.79 -23.11
N HIS A 53 26.94 2.28 -24.34
CA HIS A 53 27.75 3.48 -24.60
C HIS A 53 27.13 4.38 -25.65
N SER A 54 25.93 4.93 -25.41
CA SER A 54 25.59 6.22 -25.99
C SER A 54 24.56 7.01 -25.17
N ALA A 55 24.79 8.32 -25.12
CA ALA A 55 24.02 9.38 -24.48
C ALA A 55 24.28 9.67 -22.99
N ARG A 56 24.53 10.96 -22.75
CA ARG A 56 24.60 11.68 -21.47
C ARG A 56 23.38 11.43 -20.53
N SER A 57 22.30 10.80 -21.02
CA SER A 57 21.07 10.46 -20.28
C SER A 57 20.98 8.99 -19.80
N ALA A 58 21.99 8.16 -20.05
CA ALA A 58 21.96 6.74 -19.67
C ALA A 58 22.13 6.51 -18.15
N ARG A 59 22.98 7.30 -17.49
CA ARG A 59 23.25 7.15 -16.03
C ARG A 59 22.07 7.52 -15.15
N ASP A 60 21.35 8.57 -15.49
CA ASP A 60 20.17 8.99 -14.72
C ASP A 60 19.01 8.02 -14.93
N ARG A 61 18.89 7.43 -16.13
CA ARG A 61 17.92 6.37 -16.41
C ARG A 61 18.24 5.07 -15.70
N ASP A 62 19.52 4.68 -15.61
CA ASP A 62 19.92 3.49 -14.83
C ASP A 62 19.66 3.65 -13.35
N ARG A 63 20.02 4.81 -12.79
CA ARG A 63 19.75 5.11 -11.39
C ARG A 63 18.25 5.13 -11.11
N LEU A 64 17.46 5.79 -11.96
CA LEU A 64 16.02 5.82 -11.84
C LEU A 64 15.40 4.43 -12.00
N ARG A 65 15.91 3.61 -12.93
CA ARG A 65 15.46 2.24 -13.16
C ARG A 65 15.73 1.36 -11.95
N GLN A 66 16.95 1.38 -11.42
CA GLN A 66 17.31 0.61 -10.23
C GLN A 66 16.44 1.05 -9.04
N GLN A 67 16.29 2.36 -8.82
CA GLN A 67 15.43 2.90 -7.78
C GLN A 67 13.96 2.50 -7.96
N VAL A 68 13.44 2.48 -9.18
CA VAL A 68 12.07 2.06 -9.47
C VAL A 68 11.87 0.57 -9.23
N LEU A 69 12.81 -0.28 -9.65
CA LEU A 69 12.72 -1.72 -9.45
C LEU A 69 12.82 -2.08 -7.96
N GLU A 70 13.77 -1.49 -7.23
CA GLU A 70 13.92 -1.67 -5.78
C GLU A 70 12.70 -1.12 -5.00
N ALA A 71 12.17 0.05 -5.38
CA ALA A 71 10.96 0.62 -4.77
C ALA A 71 9.68 -0.21 -5.01
N VAL A 72 9.71 -1.10 -5.99
CA VAL A 72 8.63 -2.04 -6.31
C VAL A 72 8.79 -3.37 -5.56
N GLY A 73 9.84 -3.50 -4.75
CA GLY A 73 10.12 -4.67 -3.93
C GLY A 73 10.99 -5.72 -4.61
N TRP A 74 11.61 -5.39 -5.75
CA TRP A 74 12.61 -6.27 -6.35
C TRP A 74 13.91 -6.19 -5.55
N ARG A 75 14.39 -7.36 -5.11
CA ARG A 75 15.78 -7.52 -4.71
C ARG A 75 16.60 -7.75 -5.97
N LEU A 76 17.59 -6.89 -6.22
CA LEU A 76 18.39 -6.94 -7.43
C LEU A 76 19.80 -7.48 -7.12
N HIS A 77 20.30 -8.31 -8.02
CA HIS A 77 21.69 -8.74 -8.05
C HIS A 77 22.28 -8.44 -9.42
N ARG A 78 23.36 -7.67 -9.45
CA ARG A 78 23.98 -7.26 -10.71
C ARG A 78 25.14 -8.17 -11.06
N ILE A 79 25.18 -8.61 -12.32
CA ILE A 79 26.29 -9.36 -12.90
C ILE A 79 26.89 -8.52 -14.03
N TRP A 80 28.19 -8.26 -13.92
CA TRP A 80 28.93 -7.53 -14.94
C TRP A 80 29.49 -8.48 -16.00
N SER A 81 29.33 -8.15 -17.26
CA SER A 81 29.69 -8.92 -18.45
C SER A 81 31.20 -9.12 -18.47
N THR A 82 31.96 -8.08 -18.12
CA THR A 82 33.42 -8.12 -18.01
C THR A 82 33.90 -9.14 -16.98
N ASP A 83 33.26 -9.20 -15.82
CA ASP A 83 33.62 -10.17 -14.78
C ASP A 83 33.12 -11.58 -15.13
N TRP A 84 31.94 -11.68 -15.75
CA TRP A 84 31.40 -12.93 -16.26
C TRP A 84 32.31 -13.57 -17.30
N PHE A 85 32.84 -12.81 -18.26
CA PHE A 85 33.76 -13.36 -19.26
C PHE A 85 35.12 -13.76 -18.67
N ARG A 86 35.54 -13.16 -17.55
CA ARG A 86 36.79 -13.52 -16.86
C ARG A 86 36.65 -14.79 -16.04
N ASN A 87 35.56 -14.94 -15.28
CA ASN A 87 35.32 -16.12 -14.45
C ASN A 87 33.82 -16.40 -14.31
N PRO A 88 33.20 -17.07 -15.30
CA PRO A 88 31.77 -17.34 -15.30
C PRO A 88 31.31 -18.20 -14.11
N ALA A 89 32.17 -19.13 -13.67
CA ALA A 89 31.86 -20.02 -12.56
C ALA A 89 31.73 -19.24 -11.24
N ALA A 90 32.70 -18.37 -10.93
CA ALA A 90 32.68 -17.57 -9.72
C ALA A 90 31.53 -16.55 -9.67
N GLU A 91 31.17 -15.96 -10.81
CA GLU A 91 29.99 -15.07 -10.90
C GLU A 91 28.68 -15.84 -10.73
N ALA A 92 28.57 -17.02 -11.33
CA ALA A 92 27.39 -17.87 -11.14
C ALA A 92 27.23 -18.30 -9.68
N ASP A 93 28.32 -18.64 -9.00
CA ASP A 93 28.27 -19.03 -7.58
C ASP A 93 27.91 -17.86 -6.67
N ARG A 94 28.36 -16.64 -6.99
CA ARG A 94 27.92 -15.40 -6.30
C ARG A 94 26.43 -15.13 -6.50
N ALA A 95 25.91 -15.33 -7.72
CA ALA A 95 24.48 -15.19 -7.99
C ALA A 95 23.66 -16.21 -7.20
N VAL A 96 24.12 -17.46 -7.09
CA VAL A 96 23.49 -18.48 -6.26
C VAL A 96 23.49 -18.09 -4.78
N ALA A 97 24.61 -17.61 -4.25
CA ALA A 97 24.67 -17.14 -2.86
C ALA A 97 23.67 -16.00 -2.60
N ALA A 98 23.49 -15.09 -3.56
CA ALA A 98 22.50 -14.02 -3.49
C ALA A 98 21.06 -14.55 -3.54
N ILE A 99 20.77 -15.55 -4.37
CA ILE A 99 19.46 -16.21 -4.42
C ILE A 99 19.14 -16.86 -3.06
N GLU A 100 20.06 -17.63 -2.50
CA GLU A 100 19.85 -18.31 -1.21
C GLU A 100 19.74 -17.32 -0.04
N ALA A 101 20.49 -16.22 -0.05
CA ALA A 101 20.32 -15.14 0.92
C ALA A 101 18.93 -14.49 0.79
N ALA A 102 18.46 -14.24 -0.44
CA ALA A 102 17.14 -13.68 -0.68
C ALA A 102 16.01 -14.63 -0.25
N ARG A 103 16.15 -15.95 -0.43
CA ARG A 103 15.22 -16.97 0.07
C ARG A 103 15.18 -17.01 1.60
N ARG A 104 16.34 -17.03 2.27
CA ARG A 104 16.41 -17.02 3.74
C ARG A 104 15.76 -15.78 4.35
N LEU A 105 16.00 -14.61 3.78
CA LEU A 105 15.33 -13.38 4.20
C LEU A 105 13.82 -13.43 3.95
N ALA A 106 13.37 -14.03 2.85
CA ALA A 106 11.94 -14.21 2.57
C ALA A 106 11.27 -15.27 3.47
N ALA A 107 12.03 -16.21 4.03
CA ALA A 107 11.56 -17.15 5.04
C ALA A 107 11.44 -16.49 6.43
N LEU A 108 12.33 -15.54 6.77
CA LEU A 108 12.25 -14.74 8.01
C LEU A 108 11.05 -13.76 8.02
N ASP A 109 10.55 -13.36 6.85
CA ASP A 109 9.36 -12.52 6.69
C ASP A 109 8.02 -13.31 6.71
N GLN A 110 8.06 -14.64 6.87
CA GLN A 110 6.87 -15.46 7.08
C GLN A 110 6.61 -15.63 8.59
N PRO A 111 5.45 -15.20 9.13
CA PRO A 111 5.13 -15.48 10.52
C PRO A 111 4.67 -16.93 10.66
N GLU A 112 5.61 -17.83 10.94
CA GLU A 112 5.28 -19.14 11.53
C GLU A 112 5.10 -18.98 13.05
N GLU A 113 3.98 -19.56 13.50
CA GLU A 113 3.58 -19.83 14.88
C GLU A 113 4.72 -20.35 15.78
N LEU A 114 5.05 -19.62 16.86
CA LEU A 114 4.98 -20.04 18.28
C LEU A 114 5.96 -19.28 19.21
N GLU A 115 5.39 -18.93 20.37
CA GLU A 115 6.01 -18.74 21.70
C GLU A 115 6.82 -17.49 22.05
N VAL A 116 6.28 -16.81 23.06
CA VAL A 116 6.80 -15.69 23.84
C VAL A 116 7.83 -16.19 24.85
N ILE A 117 9.07 -15.68 24.86
CA ILE A 117 9.81 -15.31 26.09
C ILE A 117 10.88 -14.21 25.81
N ALA A 118 10.71 -13.08 26.51
CA ALA A 118 11.66 -12.09 27.05
C ALA A 118 12.98 -11.68 26.35
N GLU A 119 13.05 -10.37 26.07
CA GLU A 119 14.04 -9.39 26.59
C GLU A 119 15.55 -9.64 26.42
N ALA A 120 16.18 -8.86 25.51
CA ALA A 120 17.50 -8.26 25.72
C ALA A 120 17.74 -7.07 24.76
N ALA A 121 18.49 -6.09 25.27
CA ALA A 121 18.73 -4.72 24.81
C ALA A 121 19.58 -4.58 23.50
N PRO A 122 19.81 -3.35 22.98
CA PRO A 122 19.98 -3.04 21.55
C PRO A 122 21.44 -3.07 21.07
N PRO A 123 21.66 -2.78 19.77
CA PRO A 123 22.76 -1.89 19.44
C PRO A 123 22.33 -0.69 18.58
N THR A 124 22.79 0.46 19.05
CA THR A 124 23.15 1.68 18.31
C THR A 124 23.67 1.44 16.89
N GLY A 125 23.28 2.31 15.95
CA GLY A 125 24.03 2.48 14.71
C GLY A 125 23.29 3.18 13.57
N LEU A 126 23.44 4.51 13.50
CA LEU A 126 23.31 5.36 12.32
C LEU A 126 21.88 5.63 11.82
N ALA A 127 21.31 6.73 12.31
CA ALA A 127 20.30 7.49 11.60
C ALA A 127 20.88 7.94 10.26
N ARG A 128 20.47 7.27 9.18
CA ARG A 128 20.65 7.75 7.82
C ARG A 128 19.44 8.64 7.52
N GLU A 129 19.66 9.95 7.54
CA GLU A 129 18.74 10.91 6.93
C GLU A 129 18.51 10.48 5.47
N GLU A 130 17.28 10.11 5.16
CA GLU A 130 16.82 10.04 3.78
C GLU A 130 16.91 11.45 3.19
N PRO A 131 17.60 11.64 2.05
CA PRO A 131 17.56 12.92 1.37
C PRO A 131 16.15 13.10 0.81
N ALA A 132 15.40 14.03 1.41
CA ALA A 132 14.21 14.59 0.84
C ALA A 132 14.53 15.13 -0.57
N ALA A 133 14.07 14.43 -1.61
CA ALA A 133 14.02 14.96 -2.96
C ALA A 133 12.66 15.64 -3.19
N PRO A 134 12.63 16.79 -3.88
CA PRO A 134 11.60 17.79 -3.73
C PRO A 134 10.35 17.48 -4.54
N GLY A 135 9.22 17.50 -3.85
CA GLY A 135 7.90 17.51 -4.42
C GLY A 135 6.96 17.65 -3.24
N THR A 136 6.57 18.88 -2.92
CA THR A 136 5.70 19.24 -1.80
C THR A 136 4.29 18.68 -2.04
N THR A 137 4.12 17.37 -1.96
CA THR A 137 2.82 16.78 -1.68
C THR A 137 2.52 17.18 -0.24
N SER A 138 1.58 18.11 -0.07
CA SER A 138 1.00 18.45 1.23
C SER A 138 0.76 17.16 2.00
N ALA A 139 1.52 16.94 3.07
CA ALA A 139 1.43 15.71 3.85
C ALA A 139 -0.01 15.59 4.37
N ALA A 140 -0.69 14.50 4.02
CA ALA A 140 -2.01 14.21 4.55
C ALA A 140 -1.92 14.07 6.07
N ALA A 141 -2.94 14.54 6.79
CA ALA A 141 -2.97 14.36 8.24
C ALA A 141 -3.02 12.85 8.57
N PRO A 142 -2.36 12.38 9.65
CA PRO A 142 -2.45 10.98 10.02
C PRO A 142 -3.90 10.61 10.40
N TYR A 143 -4.31 9.39 10.04
CA TYR A 143 -5.60 8.84 10.44
C TYR A 143 -5.64 8.68 11.97
N GLN A 144 -6.68 9.22 12.60
CA GLN A 144 -6.88 9.13 14.05
C GLN A 144 -7.91 8.05 14.36
N VAL A 145 -7.53 7.12 15.25
CA VAL A 145 -8.41 6.06 15.75
C VAL A 145 -9.18 6.58 16.96
N ALA A 146 -10.49 6.35 17.00
CA ALA A 146 -11.33 6.69 18.12
C ALA A 146 -10.91 5.91 19.37
N GLN A 147 -10.77 6.61 20.49
CA GLN A 147 -10.52 6.01 21.79
C GLN A 147 -11.86 5.82 22.50
N LEU A 148 -12.24 4.56 22.68
CA LEU A 148 -13.51 4.20 23.32
C LEU A 148 -13.33 3.97 24.83
N PRO A 149 -14.38 4.18 25.64
CA PRO A 149 -14.27 4.05 27.08
C PRO A 149 -14.04 2.58 27.50
N PRO A 150 -13.30 2.33 28.59
CA PRO A 150 -13.02 0.97 29.07
C PRO A 150 -14.29 0.23 29.53
N THR A 151 -15.40 0.94 29.71
CA THR A 151 -16.70 0.37 30.07
C THR A 151 -17.26 -0.58 29.00
N ILE A 152 -16.77 -0.50 27.76
CA ILE A 152 -17.12 -1.45 26.70
C ILE A 152 -16.73 -2.88 27.08
N GLY A 153 -15.54 -3.07 27.68
CA GLY A 153 -15.01 -4.38 28.06
C GLY A 153 -15.69 -5.04 29.27
N GLN A 154 -16.70 -4.42 29.89
CA GLN A 154 -17.38 -4.98 31.07
C GLN A 154 -18.23 -6.23 30.78
N ARG A 155 -18.60 -6.44 29.50
CA ARG A 155 -19.36 -7.60 29.01
C ARG A 155 -19.13 -7.74 27.52
N GLU A 156 -19.50 -8.88 26.96
CA GLU A 156 -19.44 -9.09 25.52
C GLU A 156 -20.29 -8.06 24.76
N LEU A 157 -19.84 -7.64 23.58
CA LEU A 157 -20.43 -6.50 22.87
C LEU A 157 -21.95 -6.67 22.63
N HIS A 158 -22.38 -7.87 22.25
CA HIS A 158 -23.77 -8.19 21.96
C HIS A 158 -24.68 -8.26 23.21
N GLN A 159 -24.10 -8.21 24.42
CA GLN A 159 -24.83 -8.19 25.70
C GLN A 159 -25.05 -6.77 26.23
N HIS A 160 -24.50 -5.75 25.58
CA HIS A 160 -24.82 -4.35 25.89
C HIS A 160 -26.16 -3.95 25.27
N PRO A 161 -26.94 -3.07 25.93
CA PRO A 161 -28.14 -2.50 25.32
C PRO A 161 -27.80 -1.80 24.00
N VAL A 162 -28.65 -1.98 22.98
CA VAL A 162 -28.44 -1.39 21.64
C VAL A 162 -28.26 0.13 21.68
N GLY A 163 -28.95 0.84 22.59
CA GLY A 163 -28.78 2.28 22.77
C GLY A 163 -27.38 2.68 23.24
N ARG A 164 -26.73 1.85 24.06
CA ARG A 164 -25.34 2.08 24.50
C ARG A 164 -24.35 1.79 23.37
N LEU A 165 -24.58 0.73 22.60
CA LEU A 165 -23.81 0.46 21.39
C LEU A 165 -23.93 1.60 20.38
N ALA A 166 -25.14 2.16 20.21
CA ALA A 166 -25.39 3.30 19.33
C ALA A 166 -24.62 4.55 19.78
N ALA A 167 -24.54 4.81 21.08
CA ALA A 167 -23.72 5.91 21.61
C ALA A 167 -22.23 5.74 21.26
N TRP A 168 -21.67 4.54 21.42
CA TRP A 168 -20.27 4.26 21.05
C TRP A 168 -20.03 4.30 19.55
N VAL A 169 -20.98 3.85 18.73
CA VAL A 169 -20.94 4.05 17.27
C VAL A 169 -20.82 5.54 16.95
N THR A 170 -21.63 6.39 17.59
CA THR A 170 -21.58 7.84 17.41
C THR A 170 -20.23 8.43 17.85
N GLU A 171 -19.64 7.95 18.95
CA GLU A 171 -18.29 8.35 19.38
C GLU A 171 -17.22 8.00 18.33
N VAL A 172 -17.27 6.80 17.76
CA VAL A 172 -16.35 6.42 16.67
C VAL A 172 -16.55 7.32 15.46
N VAL A 173 -17.80 7.52 15.03
CA VAL A 173 -18.12 8.34 13.86
C VAL A 173 -17.70 9.81 14.09
N ALA A 174 -17.80 10.34 15.29
CA ALA A 174 -17.39 11.71 15.61
C ALA A 174 -15.90 11.96 15.32
N VAL A 175 -15.04 10.95 15.49
CA VAL A 175 -13.59 11.04 15.26
C VAL A 175 -13.19 10.54 13.88
N GLU A 176 -13.73 9.40 13.45
CA GLU A 176 -13.27 8.66 12.28
C GLU A 176 -14.06 8.99 11.00
N SER A 177 -15.11 9.82 11.06
CA SER A 177 -15.93 10.14 9.89
C SER A 177 -15.12 10.78 8.73
N PRO A 178 -15.38 10.39 7.47
CA PRO A 178 -16.22 9.26 7.07
C PRO A 178 -15.54 7.92 7.38
N VAL A 179 -16.28 6.96 7.92
CA VAL A 179 -15.74 5.67 8.38
C VAL A 179 -16.58 4.51 7.87
N HIS A 180 -15.94 3.42 7.44
CA HIS A 180 -16.63 2.23 6.97
C HIS A 180 -17.28 1.48 8.16
N SER A 181 -18.50 0.96 7.97
CA SER A 181 -19.24 0.20 9.00
C SER A 181 -18.44 -0.97 9.61
N GLU A 182 -17.66 -1.67 8.79
CA GLU A 182 -16.74 -2.73 9.24
C GLU A 182 -15.63 -2.20 10.16
N GLU A 183 -15.07 -1.00 9.91
CA GLU A 183 -14.09 -0.40 10.82
C GLU A 183 -14.74 -0.10 12.16
N VAL A 184 -15.95 0.49 12.17
CA VAL A 184 -16.70 0.76 13.40
C VAL A 184 -16.93 -0.53 14.19
N THR A 185 -17.37 -1.60 13.52
CA THR A 185 -17.53 -2.92 14.14
C THR A 185 -16.23 -3.41 14.76
N ARG A 186 -15.10 -3.24 14.06
CA ARG A 186 -13.78 -3.62 14.58
C ARG A 186 -13.34 -2.76 15.76
N ARG A 187 -13.57 -1.44 15.75
CA ARG A 187 -13.26 -0.55 16.87
C ARG A 187 -13.99 -0.99 18.13
N LEU A 188 -15.29 -1.23 18.04
CA LEU A 188 -16.11 -1.67 19.16
C LEU A 188 -15.69 -3.06 19.65
N ALA A 189 -15.41 -4.00 18.73
CA ALA A 189 -14.97 -5.34 19.10
C ALA A 189 -13.60 -5.33 19.81
N MET A 190 -12.63 -4.58 19.30
CA MET A 190 -11.32 -4.42 19.95
C MET A 190 -11.45 -3.77 21.33
N ALA A 191 -12.28 -2.72 21.46
CA ALA A 191 -12.53 -2.07 22.75
C ALA A 191 -13.27 -2.97 23.75
N ALA A 192 -14.05 -3.95 23.27
CA ALA A 192 -14.67 -4.98 24.09
C ALA A 192 -13.72 -6.14 24.47
N GLY A 193 -12.49 -6.15 23.97
CA GLY A 193 -11.54 -7.25 24.16
C GLY A 193 -11.88 -8.51 23.35
N ALA A 194 -12.72 -8.40 22.32
CA ALA A 194 -13.07 -9.55 21.49
C ALA A 194 -11.92 -9.89 20.52
N ALA A 195 -11.44 -11.14 20.58
CA ALA A 195 -10.38 -11.63 19.68
C ALA A 195 -10.83 -11.68 18.21
N GLN A 196 -12.13 -11.88 17.95
CA GLN A 196 -12.69 -11.97 16.60
C GLN A 196 -14.08 -11.34 16.49
N VAL A 197 -14.41 -10.86 15.29
CA VAL A 197 -15.72 -10.28 14.94
C VAL A 197 -16.64 -11.33 14.33
N GLY A 198 -17.39 -12.03 15.18
CA GLY A 198 -18.40 -13.03 14.78
C GLY A 198 -19.74 -12.44 14.31
N SER A 199 -20.63 -13.30 13.81
CA SER A 199 -21.95 -12.90 13.27
C SER A 199 -22.83 -12.17 14.29
N ARG A 200 -22.80 -12.57 15.56
CA ARG A 200 -23.55 -11.92 16.65
C ARG A 200 -23.10 -10.48 16.88
N ILE A 201 -21.78 -10.26 16.95
CA ILE A 201 -21.19 -8.92 17.12
C ILE A 201 -21.60 -8.03 15.95
N ARG A 202 -21.49 -8.54 14.71
CA ARG A 202 -21.90 -7.81 13.49
C ARG A 202 -23.37 -7.42 13.53
N ALA A 203 -24.25 -8.36 13.91
CA ALA A 203 -25.68 -8.10 14.00
C ALA A 203 -26.01 -7.01 15.03
N SER A 204 -25.43 -7.09 16.23
CA SER A 204 -25.66 -6.09 17.29
C SER A 204 -25.12 -4.70 16.91
N VAL A 205 -23.95 -4.62 16.26
CA VAL A 205 -23.42 -3.33 15.80
C VAL A 205 -24.24 -2.77 14.63
N ALA A 206 -24.69 -3.62 13.71
CA ALA A 206 -25.58 -3.20 12.62
C ALA A 206 -26.89 -2.62 13.14
N GLU A 207 -27.50 -3.25 14.16
CA GLU A 207 -28.70 -2.73 14.82
C GLU A 207 -28.42 -1.37 15.51
N ALA A 208 -27.27 -1.25 16.16
CA ALA A 208 -26.82 0.00 16.79
C ALA A 208 -26.61 1.13 15.77
N ILE A 209 -26.02 0.84 14.61
CA ILE A 209 -25.85 1.79 13.49
C ILE A 209 -27.23 2.25 12.99
N GLN A 210 -28.18 1.33 12.81
CA GLN A 210 -29.54 1.67 12.39
C GLN A 210 -30.24 2.57 13.41
N LEU A 211 -30.11 2.28 14.70
CA LEU A 211 -30.66 3.11 15.77
C LEU A 211 -30.02 4.51 15.78
N ALA A 212 -28.69 4.59 15.71
CA ALA A 212 -27.94 5.84 15.67
C ALA A 212 -28.34 6.73 14.47
N GLY A 213 -28.61 6.12 13.32
CA GLY A 213 -29.14 6.78 12.14
C GLY A 213 -30.57 7.28 12.31
N LYS A 214 -31.46 6.46 12.89
CA LYS A 214 -32.87 6.84 13.16
C LYS A 214 -33.00 8.03 14.10
N ILE A 215 -32.14 8.11 15.12
CA ILE A 215 -32.13 9.24 16.06
C ILE A 215 -31.36 10.47 15.53
N GLY A 216 -30.82 10.40 14.31
CA GLY A 216 -30.11 11.51 13.66
C GLY A 216 -28.72 11.80 14.21
N SER A 217 -28.14 10.91 15.02
CA SER A 217 -26.81 11.09 15.60
C SER A 217 -25.67 10.80 14.61
N ILE A 218 -25.96 10.03 13.56
CA ILE A 218 -25.07 9.77 12.42
C ILE A 218 -25.88 9.78 11.12
N ARG A 219 -25.19 9.92 9.99
CA ARG A 219 -25.76 9.79 8.64
C ARG A 219 -25.10 8.61 7.92
N GLY A 220 -25.89 7.66 7.43
CA GLY A 220 -25.39 6.58 6.57
C GLY A 220 -25.35 7.00 5.10
N GLN A 221 -24.29 6.61 4.38
CA GLN A 221 -24.19 6.77 2.92
C GLN A 221 -23.46 5.55 2.34
N GLY A 222 -24.23 4.61 1.78
CA GLY A 222 -23.70 3.30 1.41
C GLY A 222 -23.19 2.56 2.64
N GLU A 223 -21.96 2.04 2.57
CA GLU A 223 -21.30 1.33 3.67
C GLU A 223 -20.57 2.26 4.66
N PHE A 224 -20.60 3.57 4.41
CA PHE A 224 -19.88 4.58 5.18
C PHE A 224 -20.80 5.37 6.10
N LEU A 225 -20.27 5.71 7.28
CA LEU A 225 -20.95 6.46 8.33
C LEU A 225 -20.33 7.84 8.45
N TRP A 226 -21.22 8.83 8.54
CA TRP A 226 -20.91 10.25 8.53
C TRP A 226 -21.41 10.93 9.79
N THR A 227 -20.72 11.98 10.24
CA THR A 227 -21.33 12.92 11.18
C THR A 227 -22.50 13.64 10.50
N PRO A 228 -23.58 14.00 11.22
CA PRO A 228 -24.77 14.59 10.62
C PRO A 228 -24.51 15.91 9.90
N THR A 229 -23.52 16.68 10.37
CA THR A 229 -23.21 18.03 9.91
C THR A 229 -22.14 18.10 8.83
N MET A 230 -21.36 17.04 8.60
CA MET A 230 -20.27 17.07 7.64
C MET A 230 -20.79 16.89 6.19
N PRO A 231 -20.57 17.87 5.30
CA PRO A 231 -20.88 17.71 3.90
C PRO A 231 -19.86 16.80 3.21
N ALA A 232 -20.29 16.10 2.16
CA ALA A 232 -19.45 15.19 1.36
C ALA A 232 -18.18 15.88 0.80
N THR A 233 -18.27 17.17 0.47
CA THR A 233 -17.15 17.97 -0.05
C THR A 233 -16.06 18.25 0.98
N ALA A 234 -16.38 18.18 2.27
CA ALA A 234 -15.45 18.41 3.38
C ALA A 234 -14.76 17.12 3.87
N ALA A 235 -14.86 16.01 3.12
CA ALA A 235 -14.15 14.78 3.45
C ALA A 235 -12.62 15.03 3.56
N PRO A 236 -11.98 14.63 4.67
CA PRO A 236 -10.57 14.89 4.90
C PRO A 236 -9.66 13.96 4.07
N VAL A 237 -8.43 14.38 3.79
CA VAL A 237 -7.38 13.51 3.25
C VAL A 237 -6.53 13.01 4.41
N ARG A 238 -6.55 11.69 4.64
CA ARG A 238 -5.92 11.06 5.80
C ARG A 238 -4.97 9.95 5.41
N ASP A 239 -3.74 10.00 5.92
CA ASP A 239 -2.75 8.94 5.77
C ASP A 239 -3.04 7.78 6.71
N ARG A 240 -3.22 6.58 6.15
CA ARG A 240 -3.53 5.33 6.85
C ARG A 240 -2.34 4.38 6.95
N SER A 241 -1.14 4.83 6.58
CA SER A 241 0.09 4.03 6.58
C SER A 241 0.36 3.35 7.94
N ALA A 242 0.03 4.04 9.03
CA ALA A 242 0.21 3.60 10.42
C ALA A 242 -0.90 2.65 10.94
N LEU A 243 -1.97 2.39 10.17
CA LEU A 243 -3.02 1.47 10.60
C LEU A 243 -2.59 -0.01 10.44
N PRO A 244 -3.14 -0.92 11.26
CA PRO A 244 -2.96 -2.36 11.07
C PRO A 244 -3.39 -2.82 9.67
N LEU A 245 -2.73 -3.86 9.13
CA LEU A 245 -2.99 -4.38 7.78
C LEU A 245 -4.48 -4.71 7.53
N VAL A 246 -5.17 -5.22 8.54
CA VAL A 246 -6.60 -5.56 8.47
C VAL A 246 -7.51 -4.35 8.22
N SER A 247 -7.08 -3.17 8.66
CA SER A 247 -7.77 -1.88 8.46
C SER A 247 -7.21 -1.09 7.27
N ARG A 248 -6.01 -1.43 6.77
CA ARG A 248 -5.37 -0.78 5.63
C ARG A 248 -5.87 -1.35 4.30
N LYS A 249 -7.18 -1.24 4.06
CA LYS A 249 -7.84 -1.64 2.81
C LYS A 249 -8.48 -0.43 2.13
N LEU A 250 -8.26 -0.27 0.83
CA LEU A 250 -8.82 0.88 0.10
C LEU A 250 -10.35 0.87 0.05
N ALA A 251 -10.97 -0.31 0.13
CA ALA A 251 -12.42 -0.46 0.27
C ALA A 251 -12.99 0.21 1.55
N PHE A 252 -12.15 0.45 2.57
CA PHE A 252 -12.53 1.16 3.78
C PHE A 252 -12.28 2.67 3.71
N VAL A 253 -11.93 3.20 2.54
CA VAL A 253 -11.77 4.63 2.28
C VAL A 253 -12.99 5.12 1.51
N ALA A 254 -13.65 6.17 2.03
CA ALA A 254 -14.85 6.69 1.39
C ALA A 254 -14.52 7.26 0.00
N PRO A 255 -15.41 7.10 -1.01
CA PRO A 255 -15.20 7.68 -2.34
C PRO A 255 -14.93 9.18 -2.31
N GLU A 256 -15.53 9.90 -1.36
CA GLU A 256 -15.34 11.33 -1.13
C GLU A 256 -13.92 11.67 -0.64
N GLU A 257 -13.29 10.81 0.19
CA GLU A 257 -11.90 10.99 0.58
C GLU A 257 -10.93 10.67 -0.56
N ILE A 258 -11.25 9.66 -1.38
CA ILE A 258 -10.51 9.36 -2.60
C ILE A 258 -10.55 10.58 -3.54
N ALA A 259 -11.73 11.17 -3.74
CA ALA A 259 -11.91 12.38 -4.52
C ALA A 259 -11.16 13.58 -3.90
N ALA A 260 -11.17 13.72 -2.57
CA ALA A 260 -10.40 14.74 -1.87
C ALA A 260 -8.88 14.57 -2.08
N ALA A 261 -8.37 13.33 -2.04
CA ALA A 261 -6.97 13.02 -2.33
C ALA A 261 -6.61 13.35 -3.78
N VAL A 262 -7.46 13.01 -4.74
CA VAL A 262 -7.29 13.38 -6.15
C VAL A 262 -7.21 14.90 -6.31
N ARG A 263 -8.13 15.66 -5.71
CA ARG A 263 -8.08 17.14 -5.73
C ARG A 263 -6.80 17.67 -5.09
N ALA A 264 -6.37 17.10 -3.96
CA ALA A 264 -5.15 17.54 -3.29
C ALA A 264 -3.91 17.38 -4.18
N VAL A 265 -3.77 16.24 -4.86
CA VAL A 265 -2.66 15.98 -5.79
C VAL A 265 -2.71 16.89 -7.00
N VAL A 266 -3.88 17.06 -7.63
CA VAL A 266 -3.99 17.94 -8.80
C VAL A 266 -3.67 19.39 -8.40
N ARG A 267 -4.06 19.82 -7.20
CA ARG A 267 -3.74 21.17 -6.70
C ARG A 267 -2.24 21.37 -6.48
N SER A 268 -1.54 20.36 -5.98
CA SER A 268 -0.10 20.44 -5.72
C SER A 268 0.76 20.17 -6.98
N SER A 269 0.15 19.73 -8.08
CA SER A 269 0.86 19.36 -9.30
C SER A 269 0.59 20.36 -10.44
N PHE A 270 1.63 20.93 -11.04
CA PHE A 270 1.48 21.86 -12.17
C PHE A 270 0.93 21.19 -13.44
N THR A 271 1.30 19.93 -13.68
CA THR A 271 0.82 19.12 -14.80
C THR A 271 0.65 17.67 -14.34
N LEU A 272 -0.60 17.23 -14.15
CA LEU A 272 -0.90 15.84 -13.81
C LEU A 272 -1.73 15.16 -14.91
N PRO A 273 -1.14 14.24 -15.69
CA PRO A 273 -1.90 13.44 -16.64
C PRO A 273 -2.94 12.57 -15.93
N ARG A 274 -4.14 12.47 -16.50
CA ARG A 274 -5.24 11.68 -15.92
C ARG A 274 -4.84 10.24 -15.56
N LYS A 275 -4.04 9.60 -16.41
CA LYS A 275 -3.55 8.21 -16.20
C LYS A 275 -2.54 8.07 -15.06
N ALA A 276 -1.87 9.16 -14.69
CA ALA A 276 -0.86 9.18 -13.64
C ALA A 276 -1.46 9.50 -12.26
N THR A 277 -2.64 10.13 -12.21
CA THR A 277 -3.33 10.56 -10.98
C THR A 277 -3.52 9.49 -9.89
N PRO A 278 -3.87 8.22 -10.21
CA PRO A 278 -4.16 7.22 -9.18
C PRO A 278 -3.00 6.96 -8.20
N LEU A 279 -1.76 6.95 -8.67
CA LEU A 279 -0.62 6.55 -7.84
C LEU A 279 -0.28 7.60 -6.76
N PRO A 280 -0.10 8.90 -7.09
CA PRO A 280 0.12 9.91 -6.07
C PRO A 280 -1.08 10.08 -5.11
N ALA A 281 -2.31 9.93 -5.60
CA ALA A 281 -3.50 10.03 -4.75
C ALA A 281 -3.58 8.86 -3.74
N ALA A 282 -3.23 7.65 -4.17
CA ALA A 282 -3.12 6.49 -3.29
C ALA A 282 -2.04 6.69 -2.21
N ARG A 283 -0.89 7.27 -2.57
CA ARG A 283 0.20 7.55 -1.63
C ARG A 283 -0.20 8.53 -0.54
N LEU A 284 -0.95 9.59 -0.88
CA LEU A 284 -1.50 10.51 0.14
C LEU A 284 -2.41 9.82 1.15
N LEU A 285 -3.08 8.73 0.76
CA LEU A 285 -3.95 7.95 1.64
C LEU A 285 -3.21 6.83 2.39
N GLY A 286 -1.89 6.71 2.22
CA GLY A 286 -1.06 5.68 2.86
C GLY A 286 -0.95 4.36 2.08
N PHE A 287 -1.29 4.36 0.79
CA PHE A 287 -1.21 3.18 -0.07
C PHE A 287 -0.07 3.32 -1.08
N VAL A 288 0.88 2.38 -1.05
CA VAL A 288 2.12 2.47 -1.84
C VAL A 288 1.91 2.12 -3.31
N ARG A 289 1.18 1.03 -3.59
CA ARG A 289 0.93 0.55 -4.96
C ARG A 289 -0.47 -0.07 -5.04
N PRO A 290 -1.48 0.66 -5.55
CA PRO A 290 -2.82 0.11 -5.72
C PRO A 290 -2.84 -0.98 -6.81
N SER A 291 -3.60 -2.06 -6.58
CA SER A 291 -3.94 -3.07 -7.59
C SER A 291 -4.74 -2.44 -8.74
N GLU A 292 -4.92 -3.15 -9.86
CA GLU A 292 -5.72 -2.60 -10.97
C GLU A 292 -7.16 -2.28 -10.56
N GLU A 293 -7.80 -3.16 -9.79
CA GLU A 293 -9.12 -2.91 -9.20
C GLU A 293 -9.13 -1.64 -8.32
N GLN A 294 -8.12 -1.47 -7.47
CA GLN A 294 -7.97 -0.30 -6.62
C GLN A 294 -7.72 0.98 -7.44
N ARG A 295 -6.98 0.90 -8.54
CA ARG A 295 -6.75 2.02 -9.45
C ARG A 295 -8.07 2.50 -10.07
N GLN A 296 -8.98 1.59 -10.37
CA GLN A 296 -10.30 1.95 -10.93
C GLN A 296 -11.12 2.83 -9.97
N LEU A 297 -10.95 2.69 -8.65
CA LEU A 297 -11.60 3.59 -7.69
C LEU A 297 -11.13 5.04 -7.83
N PHE A 298 -9.83 5.27 -8.08
CA PHE A 298 -9.29 6.61 -8.34
C PHE A 298 -9.71 7.14 -9.71
N VAL A 299 -9.76 6.28 -10.74
CA VAL A 299 -10.25 6.67 -12.06
C VAL A 299 -11.70 7.12 -11.98
N ALA A 300 -12.56 6.34 -11.31
CA ALA A 300 -13.95 6.71 -11.07
C ALA A 300 -14.08 8.03 -10.28
N ALA A 301 -13.20 8.27 -9.31
CA ALA A 301 -13.17 9.54 -8.59
C ALA A 301 -12.78 10.72 -9.50
N VAL A 302 -11.81 10.55 -10.41
CA VAL A 302 -11.47 11.58 -11.41
C VAL A 302 -12.65 11.85 -12.33
N ASP A 303 -13.31 10.81 -12.85
CA ASP A 303 -14.48 10.94 -13.73
C ASP A 303 -15.62 11.72 -13.06
N LYS A 304 -15.90 11.38 -11.79
CA LYS A 304 -16.89 12.10 -10.99
C LYS A 304 -16.53 13.58 -10.84
N LEU A 305 -15.27 13.89 -10.54
CA LEU A 305 -14.81 15.28 -10.37
C LEU A 305 -14.85 16.09 -11.67
N LEU A 306 -14.60 15.46 -12.82
CA LEU A 306 -14.76 16.09 -14.14
C LEU A 306 -16.24 16.36 -14.43
N ALA A 307 -17.12 15.41 -14.15
CA ALA A 307 -18.56 15.56 -14.34
C ALA A 307 -19.18 16.66 -13.44
N GLU A 308 -18.67 16.81 -12.22
CA GLU A 308 -19.08 17.87 -11.27
C GLU A 308 -18.46 19.24 -11.60
N GLY A 309 -17.57 19.33 -12.59
CA GLY A 309 -16.85 20.56 -12.93
C GLY A 309 -15.80 20.98 -11.91
N ALA A 310 -15.46 20.13 -10.93
CA ALA A 310 -14.43 20.38 -9.92
C ALA A 310 -13.01 20.22 -10.50
N LEU A 311 -12.88 19.51 -11.62
CA LEU A 311 -11.66 19.39 -12.43
C LEU A 311 -11.99 19.70 -13.88
N THR A 312 -10.99 20.18 -14.63
CA THR A 312 -11.05 20.32 -16.09
C THR A 312 -9.88 19.57 -16.72
N GLU A 313 -10.12 18.90 -17.84
CA GLU A 313 -9.08 18.25 -18.64
C GLU A 313 -8.72 19.12 -19.85
N LYS A 314 -7.44 19.51 -19.97
CA LYS A 314 -6.90 20.23 -21.14
C LYS A 314 -5.65 19.50 -21.64
N GLY A 315 -5.68 19.03 -22.88
CA GLY A 315 -4.54 18.34 -23.48
C GLY A 315 -4.10 17.05 -22.76
N GLY A 316 -5.04 16.33 -22.11
CA GLY A 316 -4.74 15.11 -21.35
C GLY A 316 -4.25 15.34 -19.92
N VAL A 317 -4.20 16.60 -19.48
CA VAL A 317 -3.75 17.02 -18.14
C VAL A 317 -4.94 17.55 -17.34
N LEU A 318 -5.01 17.16 -16.07
CA LEU A 318 -6.04 17.63 -15.12
C LEU A 318 -5.62 18.95 -14.48
N ILE A 319 -6.57 19.88 -14.37
CA ILE A 319 -6.40 21.21 -13.79
C ILE A 319 -7.59 21.50 -12.86
N ILE A 320 -7.36 22.19 -11.75
CA ILE A 320 -8.41 22.69 -10.86
C ILE A 320 -8.85 24.08 -11.32
N LEU A 321 -10.16 24.35 -11.28
CA LEU A 321 -10.74 25.68 -11.44
C LEU A 321 -10.65 26.49 -10.14
#